data_AF-A0A015JRQ5-F1
#
_entry.id   AF-A0A015JRQ5-F1
#
_cell.length_a   1.000
_cell.length_b   1.000
_cell.length_c   1.000
_cell.angle_alpha   90.00
_cell.angle_beta   90.00
_cell.angle_gamma   90.00
#
_symmetry.space_group_name_H-M   'P 1'
#
loop_
_entity.id
_entity.type
_entity.pdbx_description
1 polymer ?
#
loop_
_entity_poly.entity_id
_entity_poly.type
_entity_poly.pdbx_seq_one_letter_code
_entity_poly.pdbx_strand_id
1 'polypeptide(L)'
;MKKLSLNDACTIAESHGEIYLSTEYKDNKTPLIWRCSKNHTWYAPLRKIKNCGTWCPHCAGKVKRTLEDIKKIALSKHGECLSTKYKDNQLPLLWHCKENHLWHATLGNVKSGKWCSYCAGNARLTLEDAKQITLSRNSKCLSTTYRNSDTLMMWKCHKGHIWNSPLESLLICF
;
A
#
# COMPACT_ATOMS: atom_id res chain seq x y z
N MET A 1 -20.94 35.32 19.38
CA MET A 1 -20.06 34.50 18.49
C MET A 1 -19.65 35.35 17.29
N LYS A 2 -18.34 35.52 17.04
CA LYS A 2 -17.87 36.30 15.88
C LYS A 2 -18.24 35.58 14.58
N LYS A 3 -18.89 36.30 13.64
CA LYS A 3 -19.17 35.80 12.29
C LYS A 3 -17.84 35.63 11.56
N LEU A 4 -17.57 34.42 11.08
CA LEU A 4 -16.44 34.15 10.20
C LEU A 4 -16.68 34.81 8.84
N SER A 5 -15.65 35.44 8.30
CA SER A 5 -15.67 36.21 7.05
C SER A 5 -14.70 35.62 6.01
N LEU A 6 -14.82 36.05 4.76
CA LEU A 6 -13.91 35.65 3.68
C LEU A 6 -12.45 36.06 3.99
N ASN A 7 -12.25 37.18 4.69
CA ASN A 7 -10.94 37.62 5.16
C ASN A 7 -10.28 36.65 6.15
N ASP A 8 -11.08 35.98 7.00
CA ASP A 8 -10.56 34.93 7.88
C ASP A 8 -10.06 33.72 7.08
N ALA A 9 -10.71 33.39 5.96
CA ALA A 9 -10.26 32.30 5.09
C ALA A 9 -8.94 32.63 4.39
N CYS A 10 -8.80 33.84 3.87
CA CYS A 10 -7.55 34.33 3.26
C CYS A 10 -6.40 34.34 4.27
N THR A 11 -6.63 34.89 5.47
CA THR A 11 -5.61 34.96 6.53
C THR A 11 -5.10 33.56 6.92
N ILE A 12 -6.01 32.58 7.04
CA ILE A 12 -5.62 31.20 7.35
C ILE A 12 -4.82 30.59 6.18
N ALA A 13 -5.26 30.80 4.94
CA ALA A 13 -4.52 30.31 3.77
C ALA A 13 -3.10 30.91 3.68
N GLU A 14 -2.97 32.21 3.91
CA GLU A 14 -1.69 32.94 3.95
C GLU A 14 -0.79 32.45 5.10
N SER A 15 -1.34 32.19 6.28
CA SER A 15 -0.58 31.65 7.42
C SER A 15 0.02 30.27 7.14
N HIS A 16 -0.56 29.54 6.19
CA HIS A 16 -0.05 28.26 5.70
C HIS A 16 0.72 28.37 4.38
N GLY A 17 0.92 29.59 3.86
CA GLY A 17 1.67 29.88 2.63
C GLY A 17 0.96 29.48 1.35
N GLU A 18 -0.38 29.54 1.31
CA GLU A 18 -1.18 28.78 0.34
C GLU A 18 -2.36 29.54 -0.26
N ILE A 19 -2.88 29.02 -1.38
CA ILE A 19 -3.86 29.71 -2.24
C ILE A 19 -5.27 29.16 -1.97
N TYR A 20 -6.16 30.07 -1.62
CA TYR A 20 -7.60 29.86 -1.57
C TYR A 20 -8.22 30.09 -2.96
N LEU A 21 -9.07 29.17 -3.44
CA LEU A 21 -9.57 29.17 -4.84
C LEU A 21 -11.04 29.55 -4.99
N SER A 22 -11.81 29.66 -3.90
CA SER A 22 -13.25 29.90 -4.00
C SER A 22 -13.56 31.40 -4.08
N THR A 23 -14.38 31.80 -5.05
CA THR A 23 -14.69 33.21 -5.32
C THR A 23 -15.87 33.76 -4.50
N GLU A 24 -16.63 32.90 -3.82
CA GLU A 24 -17.84 33.30 -3.09
C GLU A 24 -17.92 32.65 -1.71
N TYR A 25 -18.07 33.48 -0.66
CA TYR A 25 -18.34 33.02 0.71
C TYR A 25 -19.79 33.33 1.09
N LYS A 26 -20.63 32.30 1.17
CA LYS A 26 -22.05 32.43 1.53
C LYS A 26 -22.27 32.31 3.04
N ASP A 27 -21.65 31.31 3.67
CA ASP A 27 -21.71 31.10 5.11
C ASP A 27 -20.54 30.24 5.63
N ASN A 28 -20.47 30.01 6.94
CA ASN A 28 -19.42 29.21 7.58
C ASN A 28 -19.60 27.68 7.45
N LYS A 29 -20.68 27.23 6.79
CA LYS A 29 -21.03 25.81 6.58
C LYS A 29 -20.76 25.36 5.14
N THR A 30 -20.77 26.30 4.20
CA THR A 30 -20.54 26.08 2.78
C THR A 30 -19.10 25.60 2.60
N PRO A 31 -18.89 24.45 1.95
CA PRO A 31 -17.56 23.97 1.64
C PRO A 31 -16.85 24.94 0.69
N LEU A 32 -15.63 25.33 1.07
CA LEU A 32 -14.75 26.11 0.22
C LEU A 32 -13.67 25.20 -0.36
N ILE A 33 -13.07 25.64 -1.48
CA ILE A 33 -11.97 24.94 -2.14
C ILE A 33 -10.65 25.47 -1.60
N TRP A 34 -9.87 24.56 -1.00
CA TRP A 34 -8.54 24.83 -0.44
C TRP A 34 -7.49 24.12 -1.28
N ARG A 35 -6.30 24.72 -1.41
CA ARG A 35 -5.17 24.10 -2.10
C ARG A 35 -3.92 24.20 -1.24
N CYS A 36 -3.22 23.08 -1.03
CA CYS A 36 -1.95 23.10 -0.31
C CYS A 36 -0.72 23.37 -1.16
N SER A 37 0.40 23.65 -0.48
CA SER A 37 1.75 23.87 -1.02
C SER A 37 2.24 22.65 -1.80
N LYS A 38 1.87 21.44 -1.36
CA LYS A 38 2.03 20.19 -2.11
C LYS A 38 1.00 19.97 -3.24
N ASN A 39 0.28 21.02 -3.62
CA ASN A 39 -0.76 21.04 -4.65
C ASN A 39 -1.94 20.06 -4.41
N HIS A 40 -2.26 19.71 -3.16
CA HIS A 40 -3.46 18.95 -2.87
C HIS A 40 -4.66 19.89 -2.77
N THR A 41 -5.74 19.57 -3.49
CA THR A 41 -6.98 20.35 -3.48
C THR A 41 -8.06 19.60 -2.71
N TRP A 42 -8.77 20.26 -1.79
CA TRP A 42 -9.86 19.63 -1.05
C TRP A 42 -10.99 20.61 -0.72
N TYR A 43 -12.17 20.05 -0.44
CA TYR A 43 -13.36 20.78 -0.05
C TYR A 43 -13.55 20.74 1.46
N ALA A 44 -13.64 21.90 2.10
CA ALA A 44 -13.93 21.98 3.53
C ALA A 44 -14.58 23.32 3.92
N PRO A 45 -15.53 23.33 4.86
CA PRO A 45 -16.04 24.58 5.43
C PRO A 45 -15.01 25.28 6.28
N LEU A 46 -15.03 26.62 6.29
CA LEU A 46 -14.10 27.45 7.06
C LEU A 46 -14.10 27.12 8.57
N ARG A 47 -15.27 26.82 9.16
CA ARG A 47 -15.35 26.41 10.57
C ARG A 47 -14.55 25.14 10.85
N LYS A 48 -14.54 24.20 9.89
CA LYS A 48 -13.88 22.91 10.05
C LYS A 48 -12.37 23.11 10.00
N ILE A 49 -11.88 23.94 9.10
CA ILE A 49 -10.45 24.25 9.00
C ILE A 49 -9.95 25.00 10.24
N LYS A 50 -10.73 25.96 10.76
CA LYS A 50 -10.36 26.71 11.97
C LYS A 50 -10.32 25.85 13.24
N ASN A 51 -11.25 24.90 13.37
CA ASN A 51 -11.42 24.11 14.60
C ASN A 51 -10.73 22.74 14.53
N CYS A 52 -10.53 22.18 13.34
CA CYS A 52 -9.82 20.93 13.16
C CYS A 52 -8.34 21.30 13.07
N GLY A 53 -7.52 20.89 14.05
CA GLY A 53 -6.06 21.09 14.06
C GLY A 53 -5.32 20.34 12.95
N THR A 54 -5.93 20.21 11.78
CA THR A 54 -5.43 19.56 10.58
C THR A 54 -5.81 20.43 9.40
N TRP A 55 -4.81 21.08 8.84
CA TRP A 55 -4.96 21.98 7.71
C TRP A 55 -5.26 21.22 6.40
N CYS A 56 -4.32 20.38 5.94
CA CYS A 56 -4.48 19.58 4.73
C CYS A 56 -4.71 18.09 5.05
N PRO A 57 -5.84 17.48 4.65
CA PRO A 57 -6.14 16.09 4.95
C PRO A 57 -5.20 15.11 4.24
N HIS A 58 -4.66 15.49 3.07
CA HIS A 58 -3.67 14.69 2.33
C HIS A 58 -2.33 14.70 3.06
N CYS A 59 -1.83 15.87 3.47
CA CYS A 59 -0.57 15.99 4.23
C CYS A 59 -0.66 15.32 5.60
N ALA A 60 -1.81 15.39 6.26
CA ALA A 60 -2.06 14.72 7.54
C ALA A 60 -2.36 13.22 7.40
N GLY A 61 -2.39 12.67 6.18
CA GLY A 61 -2.64 11.25 5.94
C GLY A 61 -4.05 10.77 6.31
N LYS A 62 -5.02 11.69 6.46
CA LYS A 62 -6.41 11.39 6.82
C LYS A 62 -7.30 11.02 5.62
N VAL A 63 -6.82 11.22 4.40
CA VAL A 63 -7.54 10.82 3.18
C VAL A 63 -7.49 9.29 3.04
N LYS A 64 -8.66 8.69 2.79
CA LYS A 64 -8.76 7.27 2.43
C LYS A 64 -8.00 7.07 1.11
N ARG A 65 -7.02 6.17 1.12
CA ARG A 65 -6.21 5.90 -0.06
C ARG A 65 -7.01 5.12 -1.07
N THR A 66 -6.81 5.44 -2.34
CA THR A 66 -7.41 4.70 -3.45
C THR A 66 -6.53 3.50 -3.82
N LEU A 67 -7.08 2.59 -4.62
CA LEU A 67 -6.30 1.50 -5.21
C LEU A 67 -5.12 2.03 -6.04
N GLU A 68 -5.27 3.19 -6.68
CA GLU A 68 -4.22 3.84 -7.46
C GLU A 68 -3.05 4.29 -6.58
N ASP A 69 -3.34 4.88 -5.42
CA ASP A 69 -2.31 5.24 -4.45
C ASP A 69 -1.52 4.02 -3.99
N ILE A 70 -2.19 2.88 -3.81
CA ILE A 70 -1.58 1.62 -3.42
C ILE A 70 -0.66 1.11 -4.53
N LYS A 71 -1.10 1.16 -5.78
CA LYS A 71 -0.28 0.77 -6.94
C LYS A 71 0.99 1.65 -7.06
N LYS A 72 0.88 2.96 -6.82
CA LYS A 72 2.04 3.86 -6.79
C LYS A 72 3.04 3.50 -5.68
N ILE A 73 2.56 3.05 -4.52
CA ILE A 73 3.41 2.58 -3.42
C ILE A 73 4.11 1.28 -3.80
N ALA A 74 3.43 0.37 -4.48
CA ALA A 74 4.05 -0.85 -4.98
C ALA A 74 5.18 -0.51 -5.97
N LEU A 75 4.88 0.40 -6.92
CA LEU A 75 5.82 0.82 -7.95
C LEU A 75 7.09 1.47 -7.37
N SER A 76 6.94 2.31 -6.33
CA SER A 76 8.09 2.93 -5.65
C SER A 76 8.97 1.95 -4.88
N LYS A 77 8.49 0.72 -4.68
CA LYS A 77 9.24 -0.40 -4.07
C LYS A 77 9.70 -1.43 -5.12
N HIS A 78 9.65 -1.09 -6.40
CA HIS A 78 9.97 -1.99 -7.52
C HIS A 78 9.14 -3.28 -7.46
N GLY A 79 7.84 -3.14 -7.25
CA GLY A 79 6.91 -4.24 -7.31
C GLY A 79 5.51 -3.79 -7.68
N GLU A 80 4.56 -4.71 -7.57
CA GLU A 80 3.20 -4.54 -8.04
C GLU A 80 2.18 -4.94 -6.98
N CYS A 81 1.02 -4.29 -7.00
CA CYS A 81 -0.13 -4.70 -6.22
C CYS A 81 -1.12 -5.38 -7.16
N LEU A 82 -1.35 -6.67 -6.94
CA LEU A 82 -2.21 -7.51 -7.78
C LEU A 82 -3.67 -7.53 -7.30
N SER A 83 -3.94 -7.00 -6.10
CA SER A 83 -5.31 -6.91 -5.60
C SER A 83 -6.16 -5.96 -6.42
N THR A 84 -7.37 -6.42 -6.78
CA THR A 84 -8.36 -5.64 -7.54
C THR A 84 -9.30 -4.83 -6.64
N LYS A 85 -9.36 -5.15 -5.34
CA LYS A 85 -10.26 -4.51 -4.37
C LYS A 85 -9.50 -4.08 -3.13
N TYR A 86 -9.71 -2.84 -2.72
CA TYR A 86 -9.25 -2.30 -1.44
C TYR A 86 -10.44 -1.68 -0.72
N LYS A 87 -10.86 -2.31 0.39
CA LYS A 87 -11.94 -1.78 1.24
C LYS A 87 -11.40 -1.06 2.48
N ASP A 88 -10.32 -1.56 3.06
CA ASP A 88 -9.75 -1.03 4.30
C ASP A 88 -8.26 -1.39 4.46
N ASN A 89 -7.54 -0.62 5.27
CA ASN A 89 -6.15 -0.83 5.67
C ASN A 89 -5.89 -2.15 6.41
N GLN A 90 -6.93 -2.75 7.00
CA GLN A 90 -6.82 -4.02 7.73
C GLN A 90 -6.85 -5.24 6.81
N LEU A 91 -7.36 -5.10 5.58
CA LEU A 91 -7.41 -6.23 4.66
C LEU A 91 -6.02 -6.43 4.02
N PRO A 92 -5.48 -7.66 4.08
CA PRO A 92 -4.28 -8.00 3.34
C PRO A 92 -4.51 -7.84 1.84
N LEU A 93 -3.55 -7.22 1.17
CA LEU A 93 -3.48 -7.12 -0.28
C LEU A 93 -2.41 -8.09 -0.79
N LEU A 94 -2.57 -8.53 -2.03
CA LEU A 94 -1.63 -9.36 -2.75
C LEU A 94 -0.60 -8.46 -3.43
N TRP A 95 0.66 -8.67 -3.07
CA TRP A 95 1.81 -7.93 -3.57
C TRP A 95 2.74 -8.85 -4.35
N HIS A 96 3.47 -8.24 -5.28
CA HIS A 96 4.53 -8.84 -6.08
C HIS A 96 5.77 -7.96 -5.97
N CYS A 97 6.96 -8.54 -5.81
CA CYS A 97 8.23 -7.81 -5.74
C CYS A 97 9.10 -8.12 -6.96
N LYS A 98 10.12 -7.30 -7.20
CA LYS A 98 11.16 -7.54 -8.21
C LYS A 98 11.79 -8.95 -8.20
N GLU A 99 11.89 -9.60 -7.05
CA GLU A 99 12.44 -10.96 -6.92
C GLU A 99 11.37 -12.06 -7.19
N ASN A 100 10.24 -11.68 -7.78
CA ASN A 100 9.09 -12.53 -8.11
C ASN A 100 8.40 -13.24 -6.94
N HIS A 101 8.54 -12.74 -5.71
CA HIS A 101 7.74 -13.22 -4.59
C HIS A 101 6.33 -12.66 -4.63
N LEU A 102 5.36 -13.53 -4.34
CA LEU A 102 3.96 -13.17 -4.13
C LEU A 102 3.63 -13.33 -2.65
N TRP A 103 3.01 -12.32 -2.04
CA TRP A 103 2.65 -12.40 -0.63
C TRP A 103 1.45 -11.53 -0.27
N HIS A 104 0.80 -11.91 0.82
CA HIS A 104 -0.29 -11.14 1.41
C HIS A 104 0.25 -10.24 2.51
N ALA A 105 0.02 -8.94 2.42
CA ALA A 105 0.36 -7.98 3.48
C ALA A 105 -0.63 -6.82 3.52
N THR A 106 -0.85 -6.29 4.71
CA THR A 106 -1.62 -5.05 4.87
C THR A 106 -0.81 -3.85 4.37
N LEU A 107 -1.49 -2.80 3.92
CA LEU A 107 -0.84 -1.56 3.49
C LEU A 107 -0.02 -0.91 4.63
N GLY A 108 -0.43 -1.10 5.88
CA GLY A 108 0.30 -0.64 7.07
C GLY A 108 1.67 -1.31 7.21
N ASN A 109 1.74 -2.63 6.99
CA ASN A 109 3.01 -3.37 7.04
C ASN A 109 3.95 -2.93 5.92
N VAL A 110 3.43 -2.79 4.70
CA VAL A 110 4.23 -2.31 3.56
C VAL A 110 4.84 -0.94 3.80
N LYS A 111 4.10 -0.01 4.42
CA LYS A 111 4.60 1.34 4.74
C LYS A 111 5.62 1.37 5.87
N SER A 112 5.46 0.52 6.88
CA SER A 112 6.35 0.47 8.04
C SER A 112 7.71 -0.18 7.74
N GLY A 113 8.00 -0.47 6.46
CA GLY A 113 9.26 -1.03 6.01
C GLY A 113 9.23 -2.55 5.83
N LYS A 114 8.15 -3.22 6.24
CA LYS A 114 7.95 -4.66 6.04
C LYS A 114 7.42 -4.93 4.62
N TRP A 115 8.25 -4.64 3.62
CA TRP A 115 7.90 -4.77 2.21
C TRP A 115 7.65 -6.23 1.84
N CYS A 116 8.70 -7.03 1.68
CA CYS A 116 8.62 -8.42 1.29
C CYS A 116 9.26 -9.31 2.36
N SER A 117 8.46 -10.19 2.97
CA SER A 117 8.93 -11.11 4.02
C SER A 117 9.94 -12.13 3.50
N TYR A 118 9.84 -12.49 2.22
CA TYR A 118 10.77 -13.40 1.54
C TYR A 118 12.14 -12.75 1.36
N CYS A 119 12.19 -11.53 0.80
CA CYS A 119 13.44 -10.80 0.66
C CYS A 119 14.07 -10.46 2.02
N ALA A 120 13.25 -10.32 3.07
CA ALA A 120 13.73 -10.07 4.42
C ALA A 120 14.11 -11.35 5.20
N GLY A 121 13.97 -12.55 4.63
CA GLY A 121 14.25 -13.82 5.32
C GLY A 121 13.36 -14.12 6.52
N ASN A 122 12.20 -13.47 6.62
CA ASN A 122 11.28 -13.55 7.76
C ASN A 122 9.95 -14.26 7.41
N ALA A 123 9.82 -14.78 6.19
CA ALA A 123 8.60 -15.44 5.74
C ALA A 123 8.46 -16.82 6.38
N ARG A 124 7.36 -17.04 7.11
CA ARG A 124 6.89 -18.40 7.38
C ARG A 124 6.27 -18.92 6.09
N LEU A 125 7.04 -19.69 5.36
CA LEU A 125 6.63 -20.31 4.12
C LEU A 125 5.45 -21.26 4.36
N THR A 126 4.50 -21.32 3.42
CA THR A 126 3.32 -22.18 3.43
C THR A 126 3.26 -23.07 2.18
N LEU A 127 2.38 -24.08 2.17
CA LEU A 127 2.13 -24.91 0.98
C LEU A 127 1.71 -24.09 -0.24
N GLU A 128 0.99 -23.00 -0.04
CA GLU A 128 0.54 -22.16 -1.14
C GLU A 128 1.71 -21.38 -1.74
N ASP A 129 2.66 -20.96 -0.91
CA ASP A 129 3.90 -20.32 -1.36
C ASP A 129 4.76 -21.29 -2.17
N ALA A 130 4.76 -22.58 -1.81
CA ALA A 130 5.38 -23.64 -2.60
C ALA A 130 4.79 -23.72 -4.02
N LYS A 131 3.47 -23.60 -4.16
CA LYS A 131 2.81 -23.58 -5.47
C LYS A 131 3.10 -22.28 -6.23
N GLN A 132 3.22 -21.14 -5.57
CA GLN A 132 3.57 -19.90 -6.28
C GLN A 132 5.01 -19.94 -6.83
N ILE A 133 5.93 -20.58 -6.12
CA ILE A 133 7.29 -20.81 -6.62
C ILE A 133 7.28 -21.73 -7.86
N THR A 134 6.35 -22.68 -7.95
CA THR A 134 6.20 -23.55 -9.14
C THR A 134 5.86 -22.78 -10.41
N LEU A 135 4.99 -21.76 -10.30
CA LEU A 135 4.56 -20.93 -11.41
C LEU A 135 5.66 -19.98 -11.91
N SER A 136 6.41 -19.38 -10.98
CA SER A 136 7.49 -18.45 -11.33
C SER A 136 8.72 -19.14 -11.94
N ARG A 137 8.92 -20.45 -11.74
CA ARG A 137 10.15 -21.17 -12.09
C ARG A 137 9.94 -22.43 -12.95
N ASN A 138 8.77 -22.59 -13.58
CA ASN A 138 8.42 -23.74 -14.45
C ASN A 138 8.78 -25.11 -13.85
N SER A 139 8.63 -25.23 -12.54
CA SER A 139 8.89 -26.47 -11.78
C SER A 139 7.59 -26.88 -11.12
N LYS A 140 7.31 -28.17 -10.91
CA LYS A 140 6.09 -28.70 -10.30
C LYS A 140 6.39 -29.22 -8.90
N CYS A 141 5.63 -28.79 -7.91
CA CYS A 141 5.69 -29.34 -6.56
C CYS A 141 4.89 -30.65 -6.55
N LEU A 142 5.51 -31.72 -6.05
CA LEU A 142 4.90 -33.05 -5.92
C LEU A 142 4.54 -33.38 -4.47
N SER A 143 4.99 -32.58 -3.49
CA SER A 143 4.67 -32.79 -2.09
C SER A 143 3.25 -32.32 -1.75
N THR A 144 2.53 -33.10 -0.95
CA THR A 144 1.19 -32.78 -0.44
C THR A 144 1.21 -32.23 0.99
N THR A 145 2.37 -32.28 1.67
CA THR A 145 2.51 -31.84 3.07
C THR A 145 3.72 -30.93 3.25
N TYR A 146 3.56 -29.90 4.09
CA TYR A 146 4.62 -28.99 4.51
C TYR A 146 4.46 -28.77 6.01
N ARG A 147 5.49 -29.12 6.77
CA ARG A 147 5.46 -29.03 8.24
C ARG A 147 6.24 -27.80 8.73
N ASN A 148 7.38 -27.50 8.14
CA ASN A 148 8.26 -26.37 8.50
C ASN A 148 9.32 -26.10 7.40
N SER A 149 10.17 -25.08 7.60
CA SER A 149 11.27 -24.68 6.70
C SER A 149 12.28 -25.80 6.43
N ASP A 150 12.45 -26.73 7.37
CA ASP A 150 13.36 -27.88 7.26
C ASP A 150 12.72 -29.07 6.53
N THR A 151 11.42 -29.01 6.23
CA THR A 151 10.74 -30.09 5.51
C THR A 151 11.19 -30.10 4.07
N LEU A 152 11.91 -31.16 3.69
CA LEU A 152 12.27 -31.43 2.30
C LEU A 152 11.00 -31.66 1.48
N MET A 153 10.80 -30.83 0.46
CA MET A 153 9.73 -31.00 -0.50
C MET A 153 10.26 -31.58 -1.81
N MET A 154 9.39 -32.33 -2.48
CA MET A 154 9.71 -33.01 -3.72
C MET A 154 9.30 -32.14 -4.92
N TRP A 155 10.26 -31.88 -5.80
CA TRP A 155 10.13 -30.96 -6.93
C TRP A 155 10.39 -31.69 -8.25
N LYS A 156 9.77 -31.23 -9.33
CA LYS A 156 10.01 -31.70 -10.69
C LYS A 156 10.19 -30.53 -11.67
N CYS A 157 11.31 -30.40 -12.35
CA CYS A 157 11.51 -29.31 -13.32
C CYS A 157 10.87 -29.63 -14.68
N HIS A 158 10.81 -28.64 -15.58
CA HIS A 158 10.36 -28.82 -16.96
C HIS A 158 11.19 -29.87 -17.74
N LYS A 159 12.50 -30.02 -17.45
CA LYS A 159 13.36 -31.07 -18.04
C LYS A 159 13.07 -32.48 -17.48
N GLY A 160 12.21 -32.60 -16.47
CA GLY A 160 11.79 -33.89 -15.89
C GLY A 160 12.61 -34.38 -14.69
N HIS A 161 13.65 -33.66 -14.26
CA HIS A 161 14.42 -34.01 -13.08
C HIS A 161 13.58 -33.89 -11.82
N ILE A 162 13.73 -34.85 -10.90
CA ILE A 162 13.06 -34.89 -9.61
C ILE A 162 14.11 -34.73 -8.52
N TRP A 163 13.89 -33.82 -7.57
CA TRP A 163 14.79 -33.62 -6.44
C TRP A 163 14.05 -33.24 -5.17
N ASN A 164 14.73 -33.44 -4.04
CA ASN A 164 14.23 -33.08 -2.71
C ASN A 164 14.99 -31.85 -2.25
N SER A 165 14.27 -30.78 -1.91
CA SER A 165 14.88 -29.54 -1.42
C SER A 165 13.96 -28.87 -0.40
N PRO A 166 14.53 -28.24 0.65
CA PRO A 166 13.77 -27.33 1.49
C PRO A 166 13.20 -26.21 0.63
N LEU A 167 12.04 -25.69 1.04
CA LEU A 167 11.35 -24.60 0.33
C LEU A 167 12.20 -23.31 0.31
N GLU A 168 12.98 -23.08 1.36
CA GLU A 168 13.84 -21.91 1.54
C GLU A 168 15.17 -22.00 0.76
N SER A 169 15.62 -23.22 0.48
CA SER A 169 16.90 -23.52 -0.19
C SER A 169 16.71 -24.23 -1.52
N LEU A 170 15.64 -23.90 -2.24
CA LEU A 170 15.31 -24.45 -3.57
C LEU A 170 16.49 -24.25 -4.53
N LEU A 171 17.40 -25.22 -4.52
CA LEU A 171 18.58 -25.25 -5.36
C LEU A 171 18.12 -25.50 -6.80
N ILE A 172 18.70 -24.68 -7.68
CA ILE A 172 18.42 -24.62 -9.10
C ILE A 172 18.75 -25.99 -9.70
N CYS A 173 17.85 -26.51 -10.52
CA CYS A 173 18.21 -27.57 -11.46
C CYS A 173 18.96 -26.91 -12.62
N PHE A 174 20.30 -27.00 -12.63
CA PHE A 174 21.12 -26.65 -13.79
C PHE A 174 20.88 -27.64 -14.94
#